data_AF-A0A4W3HEU8-F1
#
_entry.id   AF-A0A4W3HEU8-F1
#
_cell.length_a   1.000
_cell.length_b   1.000
_cell.length_c   1.000
_cell.angle_alpha   90.00
_cell.angle_beta   90.00
_cell.angle_gamma   90.00
#
_symmetry.space_group_name_H-M   'P 1'
#
loop_
_entity.id
_entity.type
_entity.pdbx_description
1 polymer ?
#
loop_
_entity_poly.entity_id
_entity_poly.type
_entity_poly.pdbx_seq_one_letter_code
_entity_poly.pdbx_strand_id
1 'polypeptide(L)' 'MNNEKSQKNVFKPRSCQGKRVIPTACTYSRDGRLIAAACQDGSIQIWDRNMSPIGRESH' A
#
# COMPACT_ATOMS: atom_id res chain seq x y z
N MET A 1 -3.08 -7.54 26.07
CA MET A 1 -2.63 -8.43 24.97
C MET A 1 -1.93 -7.54 23.95
N ASN A 2 -0.64 -7.29 24.16
CA ASN A 2 0.10 -6.26 23.44
C ASN A 2 0.39 -6.74 22.01
N ASN A 3 0.00 -5.95 21.01
CA ASN A 3 0.17 -6.30 19.60
C ASN A 3 1.55 -5.83 19.12
N GLU A 4 2.58 -6.59 19.46
CA GLU A 4 4.00 -6.27 19.23
C GLU A 4 4.45 -6.52 17.77
N LYS A 5 3.52 -6.83 16.86
CA LYS A 5 3.80 -7.16 15.45
C LYS A 5 3.36 -6.03 14.49
N SER A 6 3.66 -4.79 14.85
CA SER A 6 3.51 -3.67 13.91
C SER A 6 4.62 -3.73 12.86
N GLN A 7 4.26 -3.97 11.60
CA GLN A 7 5.20 -3.94 10.48
C GLN A 7 5.66 -2.50 10.22
N LYS A 8 6.96 -2.30 10.06
CA LYS A 8 7.57 -0.96 9.96
C LYS A 8 7.03 -0.13 8.79
N ASN A 9 6.74 -0.75 7.63
CA ASN A 9 6.14 -0.10 6.47
C ASN A 9 4.99 -0.96 5.91
N VAL A 10 3.77 -0.43 5.90
CA VAL A 10 2.58 -1.13 5.37
C VAL A 10 1.88 -0.25 4.34
N PHE A 11 1.86 -0.72 3.09
CA PHE A 11 1.02 -0.15 2.04
C PHE A 11 -0.38 -0.74 2.14
N LYS A 12 -1.37 0.13 2.32
CA LYS A 12 -2.77 -0.26 2.49
C LYS A 12 -3.51 0.07 1.19
N PRO A 13 -3.87 -0.93 0.36
CA PRO A 13 -4.66 -0.67 -0.83
C PRO A 13 -6.03 -0.10 -0.47
N ARG A 14 -6.41 0.96 -1.17
CA ARG A 14 -7.65 1.71 -0.97
C ARG A 14 -8.28 1.98 -2.33
N SER A 15 -9.59 1.80 -2.43
CA SER A 15 -10.33 2.21 -3.62
C SER A 15 -10.32 3.74 -3.74
N CYS A 16 -10.74 4.25 -4.88
CA CYS A 16 -10.90 5.69 -5.11
C CYS A 16 -11.83 6.37 -4.09
N GLN A 17 -12.75 5.60 -3.49
CA GLN A 17 -13.66 6.06 -2.42
C GLN A 17 -13.04 5.97 -1.01
N GLY A 18 -11.76 5.62 -0.90
CA GLY A 18 -11.06 5.50 0.37
C GLY A 18 -11.41 4.26 1.20
N LYS A 19 -12.17 3.29 0.67
CA LYS A 19 -12.43 1.99 1.34
C LYS A 19 -11.25 1.05 1.17
N ARG A 20 -10.96 0.20 2.17
CA ARG A 20 -9.93 -0.85 2.04
C ARG A 20 -10.33 -1.85 0.97
N VAL A 21 -9.34 -2.32 0.21
CA VAL A 21 -9.54 -3.35 -0.81
C VAL A 21 -8.61 -4.52 -0.53
N ILE A 22 -9.00 -5.71 -0.95
CA ILE A 22 -8.22 -6.93 -0.80
C ILE A 22 -7.29 -7.05 -2.03
N PRO A 23 -5.95 -7.02 -1.84
CA PRO A 23 -5.01 -7.35 -2.90
C PRO A 23 -5.01 -8.87 -3.14
N THR A 24 -5.06 -9.28 -4.40
CA THR A 24 -5.03 -10.69 -4.82
C THR A 24 -3.66 -11.13 -5.32
N ALA A 25 -2.86 -10.19 -5.81
CA ALA A 25 -1.48 -10.42 -6.22
C ALA A 25 -0.64 -9.16 -5.97
N CYS A 26 0.66 -9.34 -5.75
CA CYS A 26 1.62 -8.25 -5.63
C CYS A 26 2.98 -8.61 -6.21
N THR A 27 3.73 -7.59 -6.65
CA THR A 27 5.10 -7.75 -7.15
C THR A 27 5.93 -6.52 -6.85
N TYR A 28 7.25 -6.71 -6.82
CA TYR A 28 8.24 -5.64 -6.76
C TYR A 28 8.81 -5.39 -8.15
N SER A 29 9.16 -4.13 -8.43
CA SER A 29 10.03 -3.84 -9.58
C SER A 29 11.41 -4.46 -9.39
N ARG A 30 12.13 -4.72 -10.49
CA ARG A 30 13.47 -5.34 -10.51
C ARG A 30 14.47 -4.59 -9.62
N ASP A 31 14.35 -3.27 -9.55
CA ASP A 31 15.20 -2.37 -8.77
C ASP A 31 14.69 -2.15 -7.32
N GLY A 32 13.53 -2.71 -6.96
CA GLY A 32 12.94 -2.63 -5.63
C GLY A 32 12.38 -1.25 -5.23
N ARG A 33 12.26 -0.31 -6.18
CA ARG A 33 11.71 1.03 -5.94
C ARG A 33 10.20 1.08 -5.97
N LEU A 34 9.56 0.22 -6.77
CA LEU A 34 8.10 0.20 -6.93
C LEU A 34 7.51 -1.09 -6.39
N ILE A 35 6.28 -0.96 -5.90
CA ILE A 35 5.41 -2.06 -5.51
C ILE A 35 4.15 -1.94 -6.34
N ALA A 36 3.72 -3.02 -6.97
CA ALA A 36 2.43 -3.10 -7.63
C ALA A 36 1.55 -4.14 -6.94
N ALA A 37 0.25 -3.86 -6.83
CA ALA A 37 -0.75 -4.82 -6.37
C ALA A 37 -2.00 -4.78 -7.24
N ALA A 38 -2.49 -5.97 -7.61
CA ALA A 38 -3.80 -6.15 -8.21
C ALA A 38 -4.83 -6.39 -7.10
N CYS A 39 -5.98 -5.75 -7.18
CA CYS A 39 -7.02 -5.78 -6.17
C CYS A 39 -8.30 -6.46 -6.69
N GLN A 40 -9.09 -7.02 -5.77
CA GLN A 40 -10.33 -7.73 -6.10
C GLN A 40 -11.41 -6.82 -6.73
N ASP A 41 -11.33 -5.50 -6.50
CA ASP A 41 -12.22 -4.51 -7.13
C ASP A 41 -11.85 -4.19 -8.59
N GLY A 42 -10.82 -4.85 -9.13
CA GLY A 42 -10.30 -4.63 -10.48
C GLY A 42 -9.27 -3.51 -10.56
N SER A 43 -8.94 -2.83 -9.45
CA SER A 43 -7.90 -1.80 -9.46
C SER A 43 -6.49 -2.39 -9.44
N ILE A 44 -5.55 -1.69 -10.08
CA ILE A 44 -4.11 -1.92 -9.94
C ILE A 44 -3.54 -0.70 -9.24
N GLN A 45 -2.84 -0.92 -8.14
CA GLN A 45 -2.27 0.14 -7.31
C GLN A 45 -0.75 0.03 -7.31
N ILE A 46 -0.08 1.16 -7.47
CA ILE A 46 1.39 1.24 -7.54
C ILE A 46 1.85 2.23 -6.47
N TRP A 47 2.87 1.83 -5.71
CA TRP A 47 3.52 2.67 -4.71
C TRP A 47 5.01 2.78 -5.01
N ASP A 48 5.57 3.97 -4.80
CA ASP A 48 7.01 4.15 -4.71
C ASP A 48 7.44 3.95 -3.25
N ARG A 49 8.49 3.14 -3.04
CA ARG A 49 9.01 2.77 -1.73
C ARG A 49 9.68 3.93 -1.00
N ASN A 50 10.26 4.88 -1.75
CA ASN A 50 10.95 6.05 -1.20
C ASN A 50 10.00 7.21 -0.97
N MET A 51 8.81 7.17 -1.58
CA MET A 51 7.68 7.98 -1.16
C MET A 51 7.20 7.45 0.19
N SER A 52 7.86 7.92 1.26
CA SER A 52 7.21 7.98 2.56
C SER A 52 5.84 8.62 2.32
N PRO A 53 4.75 8.11 2.92
CA PRO A 53 3.51 8.85 2.89
C PRO A 53 3.84 10.19 3.52
N ILE A 54 3.93 11.23 2.68
CA ILE A 54 4.03 12.62 3.11
C ILE A 54 2.94 12.70 4.17
N GLY A 55 3.37 12.96 5.41
CA GLY A 55 2.49 12.96 6.56
C GLY A 55 1.23 13.70 6.15
N ARG A 56 0.06 13.15 6.46
CA ARG A 56 -1.20 13.85 6.23
C ARG A 56 -1.16 15.15 7.05
N GLU A 57 -0.58 16.19 6.48
CA GLU A 57 -0.73 17.54 6.95
C GLU A 57 -2.19 17.87 6.71
N SER A 58 -2.91 17.75 7.82
CA SER A 58 -4.29 18.16 7.95
C SER A 58 -4.20 19.67 8.19
N HIS A 59 -4.44 20.45 7.16
CA HIS A 59 -4.89 21.82 7.33
C HIS A 59 -6.42 21.83 7.34
#